data_AF-A0A8S2GAL8-F1
#
_entry.id   AF-A0A8S2GAL8-F1
#
_cell.length_a   1.000
_cell.length_b   1.000
_cell.length_c   1.000
_cell.angle_alpha   90.00
_cell.angle_beta   90.00
_cell.angle_gamma   90.00
#
_symmetry.space_group_name_H-M   'P 1'
#
loop_
_entity.id
_entity.type
_entity.pdbx_description
1 polymer ?
#
loop_
_entity_poly.entity_id
_entity_poly.type
_entity_poly.pdbx_seq_one_letter_code
_entity_poly.pdbx_strand_id
1 'polypeptide(L)' 'NLYHTVSKHHHGHINRMVIDQRVLAPNEVYLLGVLFTRYNILFEYCDERGDLQLFPYDLTDITPVM' A
#
# COMPACT_ATOMS: atom_id res chain seq x y z
N ASN A 1 15.48 0.67 -0.88
CA ASN A 1 14.93 -0.61 -1.39
C ASN A 1 13.41 -0.62 -1.57
N LEU A 2 12.63 0.27 -0.91
CA LEU A 2 11.18 0.36 -1.06
C LEU A 2 10.69 0.50 -2.53
N TYR A 3 11.24 1.47 -3.26
CA TYR A 3 10.88 1.73 -4.67
C TYR A 3 11.12 0.53 -5.60
N HIS A 4 12.19 -0.23 -5.36
CA HIS A 4 12.58 -1.36 -6.20
C HIS A 4 11.65 -2.56 -6.00
N THR A 5 11.14 -2.79 -4.78
CA THR A 5 10.18 -3.86 -4.48
C THR A 5 8.79 -3.55 -5.03
N VAL A 6 8.34 -2.30 -4.93
CA VAL A 6 7.04 -1.85 -5.45
C VAL A 6 7.00 -1.88 -6.98
N SER A 7 8.08 -1.47 -7.65
CA SER A 7 8.16 -1.48 -9.13
C SER A 7 8.02 -2.88 -9.73
N LYS A 8 8.51 -3.93 -9.04
CA LYS A 8 8.43 -5.32 -9.54
C LYS A 8 7.02 -5.89 -9.55
N HIS A 9 6.15 -5.42 -8.66
CA HIS A 9 4.76 -5.88 -8.57
C HIS A 9 3.80 -5.14 -9.52
N HIS A 10 4.33 -4.20 -10.33
CA HIS A 10 3.53 -3.32 -11.19
C HIS A 10 3.11 -3.95 -12.54
N HIS A 11 3.39 -5.23 -12.79
CA HIS A 11 3.35 -5.80 -14.15
C HIS A 11 2.09 -6.57 -14.56
N GLY A 12 0.98 -6.48 -13.83
CA GLY A 12 -0.28 -6.98 -14.39
C GLY A 12 -1.36 -7.19 -13.36
N HIS A 13 -2.22 -6.19 -13.23
CA HIS A 13 -3.66 -6.32 -12.99
C HIS A 13 -4.17 -4.89 -12.75
N ILE A 14 -5.01 -4.38 -13.65
CA ILE A 14 -6.02 -3.34 -13.42
C ILE A 14 -5.68 -2.31 -12.31
N ASN A 15 -4.75 -1.39 -12.59
CA ASN A 15 -4.65 -0.01 -12.06
C ASN A 15 -4.74 0.26 -10.53
N ARG A 16 -4.56 -0.71 -9.63
CA ARG A 16 -4.52 -0.47 -8.18
C ARG A 16 -3.23 -0.98 -7.58
N MET A 17 -2.55 -0.12 -6.81
CA MET A 17 -1.36 -0.53 -6.07
C MET A 17 -1.77 -1.53 -4.99
N VAL A 18 -1.05 -2.63 -4.84
CA VAL A 18 -1.29 -3.59 -3.73
C VAL A 18 -0.18 -3.44 -2.71
N ILE A 19 -0.55 -3.13 -1.47
CA ILE A 19 0.36 -3.20 -0.32
C ILE A 19 0.25 -4.62 0.24
N ASP A 20 1.28 -5.43 0.02
CA ASP A 20 1.31 -6.84 0.44
C ASP A 20 2.21 -7.05 1.67
N GLN A 21 1.60 -7.38 2.81
CA GLN A 21 2.31 -7.58 4.07
C GLN A 21 3.23 -8.81 4.06
N ARG A 22 3.02 -9.78 3.14
CA ARG A 22 3.89 -10.97 3.04
C ARG A 22 5.29 -10.63 2.54
N VAL A 23 5.43 -9.51 1.84
CA VAL A 23 6.69 -9.06 1.22
C VAL A 23 7.22 -7.74 1.78
N LEU A 24 6.44 -7.06 2.62
CA LEU A 24 6.77 -5.77 3.21
C LEU A 24 6.81 -5.87 4.73
N ALA A 25 7.79 -5.21 5.35
CA ALA A 25 7.79 -5.08 6.81
C ALA A 25 6.62 -4.18 7.29
N PRO A 26 6.11 -4.33 8.52
CA PRO A 26 4.96 -3.54 9.01
C PRO A 26 5.14 -2.02 8.93
N ASN A 27 6.36 -1.53 9.15
CA ASN A 27 6.70 -0.12 8.98
C ASN A 27 6.65 0.33 7.50
N GLU A 28 7.03 -0.52 6.55
CA GLU A 28 6.92 -0.25 5.12
C GLU A 28 5.46 -0.24 4.67
N VAL A 29 4.64 -1.18 5.16
CA VAL A 29 3.19 -1.21 4.95
C VAL A 29 2.57 0.11 5.40
N TYR A 30 2.85 0.54 6.63
CA TYR A 30 2.35 1.81 7.17
C TYR A 30 2.80 3.01 6.32
N LEU A 31 4.10 3.12 6.01
CA LEU A 31 4.64 4.23 5.23
C LEU A 31 4.03 4.31 3.82
N LEU A 32 3.81 3.17 3.17
CA LEU A 32 3.16 3.14 1.85
C LEU A 32 1.69 3.57 1.93
N GLY A 33 0.94 3.12 2.95
CA GLY A 33 -0.43 3.58 3.17
C GLY A 33 -0.52 5.09 3.40
N VAL A 34 0.39 5.63 4.21
CA VAL A 34 0.53 7.08 4.45
C VAL A 34 0.79 7.83 3.14
N LEU A 35 1.79 7.38 2.36
CA LEU A 35 2.16 8.02 1.10
C LEU A 35 1.02 7.97 0.08
N PHE A 36 0.41 6.81 -0.11
CA PHE A 36 -0.66 6.65 -1.08
C PHE A 36 -1.89 7.47 -0.70
N THR A 37 -2.25 7.53 0.58
CA THR A 37 -3.31 8.40 1.08
C THR A 37 -2.97 9.88 0.86
N ARG A 38 -1.74 10.29 1.20
CA ARG A 38 -1.26 11.67 1.00
C ARG A 38 -1.30 12.10 -0.46
N TYR A 39 -1.09 11.19 -1.41
CA TYR A 39 -1.09 11.48 -2.85
C TYR A 39 -2.36 11.02 -3.58
N ASN A 40 -3.44 10.66 -2.87
CA ASN A 40 -4.70 10.15 -3.45
C ASN A 40 -4.51 8.95 -4.42
N ILE A 41 -3.51 8.11 -4.17
CA ILE A 41 -3.28 6.89 -4.96
C ILE A 41 -4.19 5.80 -4.43
N LEU A 42 -5.03 5.23 -5.30
CA LEU A 42 -5.87 4.09 -4.94
C LEU A 42 -5.02 2.83 -4.72
N PHE A 43 -5.21 2.19 -3.57
CA PHE A 43 -4.51 0.97 -3.23
C PHE A 43 -5.41 -0.05 -2.53
N GLU A 44 -5.00 -1.30 -2.60
CA GLU A 44 -5.58 -2.44 -1.90
C GLU A 44 -4.55 -3.00 -0.91
N TYR A 45 -5.03 -3.68 0.11
CA TYR A 45 -4.19 -4.26 1.15
C TYR A 45 -4.35 -5.78 1.17
N CYS A 46 -3.22 -6.48 1.17
CA CYS A 46 -3.13 -7.91 1.28
C CYS A 46 -2.44 -8.27 2.60
N ASP A 47 -3.12 -9.05 3.43
CA ASP A 47 -2.60 -9.45 4.74
C ASP A 47 -1.53 -10.55 4.65
N GLU A 48 -1.00 -10.96 5.80
CA GLU A 48 0.01 -12.04 5.91
C GLU A 48 -0.45 -13.40 5.37
N ARG A 49 -1.76 -13.63 5.21
CA ARG A 49 -2.32 -14.88 4.67
C ARG A 49 -2.49 -14.83 3.17
N GLY A 50 -2.38 -13.64 2.57
CA GLY A 50 -2.59 -13.43 1.15
C GLY A 50 -4.01 -12.96 0.82
N ASP A 51 -4.81 -12.61 1.83
CA ASP A 51 -6.21 -12.22 1.66
C ASP A 51 -6.33 -10.70 1.53
N LEU A 52 -7.19 -10.24 0.62
CA LEU A 52 -7.52 -8.83 0.50
C LEU A 52 -8.41 -8.41 1.68
N GLN A 53 -7.93 -7.44 2.47
CA GLN A 53 -8.57 -6.97 3.69
C GLN A 53 -8.59 -5.43 3.72
N LEU A 54 -9.32 -4.88 4.69
CA LEU A 54 -9.22 -3.46 5.01
C LEU A 54 -7.80 -3.13 5.49
N PHE A 55 -7.30 -1.97 5.07
CA PHE A 55 -5.98 -1.51 5.52
C PHE A 55 -5.99 -1.34 7.05
N PRO A 56 -5.01 -1.90 7.79
CA PRO A 56 -5.11 -2.08 9.23
C PRO A 56 -4.78 -0.81 10.03
N TYR A 57 -4.47 0.31 9.36
CA TYR A 57 -4.14 1.57 9.99
C TYR A 57 -5.19 2.63 9.68
N ASP A 58 -5.54 3.41 10.70
CA ASP A 58 -6.36 4.60 10.53
C ASP A 58 -5.52 5.73 9.92
N LEU A 59 -5.98 6.26 8.79
CA LEU A 59 -5.30 7.30 8.03
C LEU A 59 -6.18 8.55 7.86
N THR A 60 -7.27 8.69 8.61
CA THR A 60 -8.22 9.82 8.47
C THR A 60 -7.57 11.18 8.68
N ASP A 61 -6.52 11.25 9.50
CA ASP A 61 -5.82 12.50 9.80
C ASP A 61 -4.81 12.92 8.71
N ILE A 62 -4.62 12.09 7.68
CA ILE A 62 -3.72 12.40 6.58
C ILE A 62 -4.45 13.27 5.57
N THR A 63 -4.12 14.55 5.57
CA THR A 63 -4.60 15.47 4.54
C THR A 63 -4.01 15.09 3.18
N PRO A 64 -4.80 14.93 2.11
CA PRO A 64 -4.24 14.72 0.78
C PRO A 64 -3.57 15.98 0.20
N VAL A 65 -2.55 15.81 -0.64
CA VAL A 65 -2.04 16.87 -1.51
C VAL A 65 -2.96 16.90 -2.74
N MET A 66 -3.60 18.05 -2.96
CA MET A 66 -4.38 18.32 -4.19
C MET A 66 -3.47 18.57 -5.38
#